data_AF-A0A2A4JDP5-F1
#
_entry.id   AF-A0A2A4JDP5-F1
#
_cell.length_a   1.000
_cell.length_b   1.000
_cell.length_c   1.000
_cell.angle_alpha   90.00
_cell.angle_beta   90.00
_cell.angle_gamma   90.00
#
_symmetry.space_group_name_H-M   'P 1'
#
loop_
_entity.id
_entity.type
_entity.pdbx_description
1 polymer ?
#
loop_
_entity_poly.entity_id
_entity_poly.type
_entity_poly.pdbx_seq_one_letter_code
_entity_poly.pdbx_strand_id
1 'polypeptide(L)'
;MAFVSAVTGDDSTKKFMDVLQNDFKTLSLETKKKYPQIREACDEAIEKLSLASNNPQASLYGVVNQILYPLVQGCESKDLKIIKFCLGTIQRLIAQQGIDAKGARHVVDCLYNLGQAGVLELKLLQTAALLMTTSDLVHGDTLARTMVMCMRMVSPSESRDVSTSHAAAATVRQLVALVFERALAEAEGALKVNPADVRPQTNNKAPKDLKPCAVDAYLILQDIIQLINGDAAHWLVGISDVPKTFGLELLDTVLTDFSPIFFKIAEFRFLLKEHVCALIIRLFSPNVKYR
;
A
#
# COMPACT_ATOMS: atom_id res chain seq x y z
N MET A 1 12.79 11.12 -6.86
CA MET A 1 12.76 12.24 -5.90
C MET A 1 12.87 11.68 -4.48
N ALA A 2 13.40 12.49 -3.56
CA ALA A 2 13.69 12.20 -2.14
C ALA A 2 14.90 11.27 -1.89
N PHE A 3 16.08 11.80 -2.19
CA PHE A 3 17.33 11.37 -1.56
C PHE A 3 17.21 11.54 -0.04
N VAL A 4 17.71 10.52 0.66
CA VAL A 4 18.10 10.45 2.07
C VAL A 4 18.17 11.82 2.76
N SER A 5 17.15 12.10 3.54
CA SER A 5 17.26 12.98 4.69
C SER A 5 16.56 12.27 5.83
N ALA A 6 17.34 11.42 6.53
CA ALA A 6 16.99 11.01 7.87
C ALA A 6 16.51 12.24 8.64
N VAL A 7 15.38 12.10 9.32
CA VAL A 7 14.72 13.12 10.15
C VAL A 7 15.75 14.10 10.72
N THR A 8 15.73 15.30 10.15
CA THR A 8 16.70 16.37 10.39
C THR A 8 16.53 16.90 11.80
N GLY A 9 17.52 16.62 12.67
CA GLY A 9 17.73 17.23 13.98
C GLY A 9 17.20 16.40 15.16
N ASP A 10 18.05 16.16 16.17
CA ASP A 10 17.67 15.50 17.43
C ASP A 10 16.42 16.14 18.07
N ASP A 11 16.26 17.45 17.93
CA ASP A 11 15.13 18.20 18.49
C ASP A 11 13.79 17.93 17.78
N SER A 12 13.79 17.67 16.47
CA SER A 12 12.55 17.34 15.73
C SER A 12 12.10 15.90 16.03
N THR A 13 13.07 14.98 16.09
CA THR A 13 12.84 13.58 16.47
C THR A 13 12.31 13.49 17.90
N LYS A 14 12.89 14.25 18.83
CA LYS A 14 12.42 14.32 20.22
C LYS A 14 10.99 14.85 20.34
N LYS A 15 10.68 15.97 19.67
CA LYS A 15 9.30 16.50 19.62
C LYS A 15 8.32 15.48 19.05
N PHE A 16 8.71 14.73 18.03
CA PHE A 16 7.87 13.68 17.47
C PHE A 16 7.62 12.54 18.46
N MET A 17 8.65 12.09 19.17
CA MET A 17 8.51 11.08 20.24
C MET A 17 7.58 11.57 21.37
N ASP A 18 7.65 12.85 21.75
CA ASP A 18 6.76 13.43 22.76
C ASP A 18 5.29 13.46 22.30
N VAL A 19 5.05 13.76 21.02
CA VAL A 19 3.71 13.65 20.41
C VAL A 19 3.20 12.21 20.47
N LEU A 20 4.04 11.23 20.11
CA LEU A 20 3.66 9.81 20.18
C LEU A 20 3.36 9.38 21.62
N GLN A 21 4.16 9.81 22.60
CA GLN A 21 3.87 9.52 24.01
C GLN A 21 2.50 10.06 24.44
N ASN A 22 2.13 11.27 23.99
CA ASN A 22 0.81 11.83 24.29
C ASN A 22 -0.32 11.08 23.56
N ASP A 23 -0.07 10.62 22.34
CA ASP A 23 -1.02 9.76 21.62
C ASP A 23 -1.27 8.45 22.39
N PHE A 24 -0.22 7.78 22.88
CA PHE A 24 -0.36 6.55 23.67
C PHE A 24 -0.99 6.78 25.04
N LYS A 25 -0.71 7.91 25.72
CA LYS A 25 -1.41 8.28 26.97
C LYS A 25 -2.91 8.41 26.73
N THR A 26 -3.29 9.07 25.64
CA THR A 26 -4.70 9.24 25.25
C THR A 26 -5.35 7.90 24.96
N LEU A 27 -4.68 7.05 24.18
CA LEU A 27 -5.17 5.71 23.86
C LEU A 27 -5.30 4.81 25.10
N SER A 28 -4.33 4.86 26.03
CA SER A 28 -4.35 4.15 27.31
C SER A 28 -5.58 4.53 28.15
N LEU A 29 -5.90 5.83 28.23
CA LEU A 29 -7.08 6.32 28.96
C LEU A 29 -8.40 5.86 28.32
N GLU A 30 -8.52 5.91 27.00
CA GLU A 30 -9.72 5.46 26.26
C GLU A 30 -9.94 3.95 26.36
N THR A 31 -8.86 3.18 26.39
CA THR A 31 -8.91 1.70 26.40
C THR A 31 -9.03 1.10 27.81
N LYS A 32 -8.74 1.88 28.87
CA LYS A 32 -8.62 1.39 30.26
C LYS A 32 -9.76 0.50 30.77
N LYS A 33 -11.01 0.78 30.38
CA LYS A 33 -12.18 0.03 30.86
C LYS A 33 -12.51 -1.20 30.01
N LYS A 34 -12.48 -1.06 28.68
CA LYS A 34 -12.98 -2.08 27.74
C LYS A 34 -11.88 -2.99 27.19
N TYR A 35 -10.64 -2.50 27.16
CA TYR A 35 -9.52 -3.15 26.49
C TYR A 35 -8.25 -3.06 27.35
N PRO A 36 -8.19 -3.77 28.50
CA PRO A 36 -7.06 -3.69 29.43
C PRO A 36 -5.73 -4.11 28.81
N GLN A 37 -5.73 -5.08 27.87
CA GLN A 37 -4.53 -5.50 27.15
C GLN A 37 -3.95 -4.38 26.26
N ILE A 38 -4.81 -3.58 25.62
CA ILE A 38 -4.36 -2.44 24.80
C ILE A 38 -3.78 -1.36 25.70
N ARG A 39 -4.39 -1.12 26.87
CA ARG A 39 -3.87 -0.19 27.88
C ARG A 39 -2.46 -0.58 28.31
N GLU A 40 -2.23 -1.84 28.67
CA GLU A 40 -0.92 -2.34 29.10
C GLU A 40 0.14 -2.17 28.00
N ALA A 41 -0.20 -2.50 26.75
CA ALA A 41 0.68 -2.30 25.62
C ALA A 41 0.98 -0.80 25.35
N CYS A 42 0.03 0.10 25.62
CA CYS A 42 0.26 1.55 25.56
C CYS A 42 1.21 2.02 26.66
N ASP A 43 1.05 1.53 27.89
CA ASP A 43 1.91 1.87 29.03
C ASP A 43 3.36 1.42 28.76
N GLU A 44 3.55 0.22 28.19
CA GLU A 44 4.87 -0.27 27.73
C GLU A 44 5.44 0.58 26.59
N ALA A 45 4.61 0.99 25.62
CA ALA A 45 5.04 1.85 24.53
C ALA A 45 5.51 3.24 25.01
N ILE A 46 4.83 3.82 26.02
CA ILE A 46 5.21 5.10 26.64
C ILE A 46 6.58 4.98 27.31
N GLU A 47 6.80 3.91 28.07
CA GLU A 47 8.10 3.66 28.72
C GLU A 47 9.22 3.55 27.70
N LYS A 48 9.03 2.78 26.63
CA LYS A 48 10.01 2.63 25.54
C LYS A 48 10.32 3.95 24.83
N LEU A 49 9.30 4.76 24.55
CA LEU A 49 9.47 6.09 23.96
C LEU A 49 10.23 7.04 24.90
N SER A 50 9.96 6.97 26.20
CA SER A 50 10.68 7.77 27.19
C SER A 50 12.15 7.36 27.30
N LEU A 51 12.45 6.06 27.29
CA LEU A 51 13.82 5.55 27.30
C LEU A 51 14.58 5.95 26.02
N ALA A 52 13.91 5.86 24.87
CA ALA A 52 14.49 6.25 23.58
C ALA A 52 14.75 7.75 23.48
N SER A 53 13.83 8.60 23.95
CA SER A 53 13.96 10.06 23.95
C SER A 53 15.18 10.54 24.78
N ASN A 54 15.57 9.77 25.79
CA ASN A 54 16.73 10.05 26.64
C ASN A 54 18.02 9.34 26.18
N ASN A 55 17.96 8.53 25.12
CA ASN A 55 19.12 7.77 24.62
C ASN A 55 19.43 8.14 23.15
N PRO A 56 20.49 8.94 22.91
CA PRO A 56 20.89 9.34 21.56
C PRO A 56 21.26 8.19 20.61
N GLN A 57 21.53 6.98 21.15
CA GLN A 57 21.89 5.79 20.38
C GLN A 57 20.69 4.88 20.07
N ALA A 58 19.48 5.23 20.53
CA ALA A 58 18.30 4.41 20.29
C ALA A 58 17.90 4.44 18.81
N SER A 59 17.73 3.26 18.20
CA SER A 59 17.19 3.16 16.85
C SER A 59 15.72 3.55 16.83
N LEU A 60 15.39 4.65 16.15
CA LEU A 60 14.00 5.10 15.95
C LEU A 60 13.13 3.97 15.38
N TYR A 61 13.59 3.26 14.34
CA TYR A 61 12.86 2.14 13.74
C TYR A 61 12.65 0.96 14.70
N GLY A 62 13.65 0.67 15.54
CA GLY A 62 13.56 -0.38 16.56
C GLY A 62 12.48 -0.09 17.61
N VAL A 63 12.32 1.18 17.98
CA VAL A 63 11.27 1.64 18.89
C VAL A 63 9.92 1.67 18.18
N VAL A 64 9.85 2.21 16.96
CA VAL A 64 8.62 2.32 16.18
C VAL A 64 7.98 0.95 15.93
N ASN A 65 8.77 -0.08 15.60
CA ASN A 65 8.24 -1.42 15.39
C ASN A 65 7.58 -2.02 16.63
N GLN A 66 8.03 -1.65 17.83
CA GLN A 66 7.45 -2.14 19.07
C GLN A 66 6.17 -1.38 19.44
N ILE A 67 6.14 -0.06 19.20
CA ILE A 67 4.95 0.76 19.48
C ILE A 67 3.85 0.62 18.41
N LEU A 68 4.14 0.02 17.25
CA LEU A 68 3.09 -0.34 16.28
C LEU A 68 2.12 -1.40 16.85
N TYR A 69 2.58 -2.27 17.75
CA TYR A 69 1.76 -3.34 18.32
C TYR A 69 0.46 -2.84 18.99
N PRO A 70 0.49 -1.91 19.98
CA PRO A 70 -0.74 -1.36 20.56
C PRO A 70 -1.65 -0.66 19.54
N LEU A 71 -1.08 -0.05 18.49
CA LEU A 71 -1.87 0.59 17.44
C LEU A 71 -2.61 -0.44 16.57
N VAL A 72 -1.94 -1.53 16.20
CA VAL A 72 -2.56 -2.64 15.46
C VAL A 72 -3.65 -3.31 16.30
N GLN A 73 -3.40 -3.57 17.58
CA GLN A 73 -4.41 -4.08 18.51
C GLN A 73 -5.61 -3.13 18.66
N GLY A 74 -5.36 -1.81 18.70
CA GLY A 74 -6.42 -0.80 18.67
C GLY A 74 -7.25 -0.82 17.40
N CYS A 75 -6.62 -1.06 16.25
CA CYS A 75 -7.33 -1.25 14.97
C CYS A 75 -8.14 -2.55 14.91
N GLU A 76 -7.73 -3.60 15.62
CA GLU A 76 -8.48 -4.85 15.76
C GLU A 76 -9.64 -4.73 16.79
N SER A 77 -9.72 -3.63 17.53
CA SER A 77 -10.85 -3.36 18.40
C SER A 77 -12.15 -3.23 17.59
N LYS A 78 -13.30 -3.44 18.24
CA LYS A 78 -14.62 -3.21 17.62
C LYS A 78 -15.13 -1.78 17.83
N ASP A 79 -14.27 -0.88 18.32
CA ASP A 79 -14.66 0.48 18.70
C ASP A 79 -14.15 1.50 17.67
N LEU A 80 -15.07 2.06 16.88
CA LEU A 80 -14.74 2.99 15.80
C LEU A 80 -13.94 4.22 16.28
N LYS A 81 -14.12 4.66 17.53
CA LYS A 81 -13.36 5.80 18.07
C LYS A 81 -11.89 5.41 18.24
N ILE A 82 -11.63 4.22 18.76
CA ILE A 82 -10.28 3.68 18.97
C ILE A 82 -9.62 3.42 17.61
N ILE A 83 -10.30 2.73 16.68
CA ILE A 83 -9.75 2.46 15.34
C ILE A 83 -9.39 3.76 14.62
N LYS A 84 -10.28 4.77 14.65
CA LYS A 84 -10.02 6.09 14.03
C LYS A 84 -8.79 6.77 14.61
N PHE A 85 -8.59 6.66 15.93
CA PHE A 85 -7.45 7.21 16.64
C PHE A 85 -6.15 6.50 16.23
N CYS A 86 -6.12 5.16 16.30
CA CYS A 86 -4.95 4.36 15.93
C CYS A 86 -4.52 4.57 14.47
N LEU A 87 -5.47 4.61 13.52
CA LEU A 87 -5.17 4.96 12.13
C LEU A 87 -4.59 6.37 11.99
N GLY A 88 -5.03 7.33 12.81
CA GLY A 88 -4.46 8.68 12.84
C GLY A 88 -3.00 8.70 13.28
N THR A 89 -2.67 7.95 14.34
CA THR A 89 -1.26 7.82 14.80
C THR A 89 -0.41 7.07 13.78
N ILE A 90 -0.94 6.03 13.12
CA ILE A 90 -0.26 5.32 12.02
C ILE A 90 0.03 6.28 10.86
N GLN A 91 -0.94 7.08 10.42
CA GLN A 91 -0.73 8.09 9.37
C GLN A 91 0.37 9.08 9.75
N ARG A 92 0.46 9.47 11.03
CA ARG A 92 1.52 10.35 11.52
C ARG A 92 2.89 9.68 11.47
N LEU A 93 3.00 8.41 11.85
CA LEU A 93 4.23 7.62 11.73
C LEU A 93 4.70 7.51 10.28
N ILE A 94 3.77 7.27 9.35
CA ILE A 94 4.07 7.23 7.90
C ILE A 94 4.58 8.59 7.43
N ALA A 95 3.87 9.67 7.75
CA ALA A 95 4.20 11.02 7.29
C ALA A 95 5.58 11.51 7.77
N GLN A 96 6.04 11.04 8.94
CA GLN A 96 7.36 11.33 9.48
C GLN A 96 8.44 10.33 9.03
N GLN A 97 8.11 9.43 8.10
CA GLN A 97 8.99 8.36 7.62
C GLN A 97 9.58 7.51 8.77
N GLY A 98 8.81 7.34 9.86
CA GLY A 98 9.25 6.59 11.05
C GLY A 98 9.13 5.07 10.90
N ILE A 99 8.61 4.59 9.77
CA ILE A 99 8.31 3.17 9.53
C ILE A 99 9.37 2.57 8.62
N ASP A 100 9.84 1.37 8.96
CA ASP A 100 10.71 0.55 8.10
C ASP A 100 9.90 -0.52 7.34
N ALA A 101 10.58 -1.37 6.55
CA ALA A 101 9.93 -2.40 5.76
C ALA A 101 9.12 -3.40 6.61
N LYS A 102 9.57 -3.68 7.85
CA LYS A 102 8.85 -4.54 8.78
C LYS A 102 7.56 -3.87 9.28
N GLY A 103 7.65 -2.62 9.71
CA GLY A 103 6.49 -1.84 10.14
C GLY A 103 5.49 -1.64 9.01
N ALA A 104 5.95 -1.43 7.77
CA ALA A 104 5.09 -1.31 6.60
C ALA A 104 4.26 -2.57 6.37
N ARG A 105 4.84 -3.76 6.59
CA ARG A 105 4.09 -5.04 6.51
C ARG A 105 2.95 -5.08 7.54
N HIS A 106 3.22 -4.72 8.78
CA HIS A 106 2.20 -4.68 9.84
C HIS A 106 1.08 -3.66 9.54
N VAL A 107 1.44 -2.49 9.00
CA VAL A 107 0.46 -1.48 8.59
C VAL A 107 -0.40 -2.00 7.44
N VAL A 108 0.19 -2.60 6.40
CA VAL A 108 -0.58 -3.17 5.28
C VAL A 108 -1.50 -4.29 5.74
N ASP A 109 -1.05 -5.17 6.64
CA ASP A 109 -1.89 -6.22 7.24
C ASP A 109 -3.10 -5.63 7.98
N CYS A 110 -2.87 -4.61 8.78
CA CYS A 110 -3.91 -3.88 9.51
C CYS A 110 -4.92 -3.23 8.56
N LEU A 111 -4.44 -2.48 7.56
CA LEU A 111 -5.31 -1.82 6.58
C LEU A 111 -6.14 -2.84 5.80
N TYR A 112 -5.51 -3.92 5.33
CA TYR A 112 -6.19 -4.98 4.60
C TYR A 112 -7.32 -5.59 5.44
N ASN A 113 -7.05 -5.96 6.69
CA ASN A 113 -8.05 -6.56 7.57
C ASN A 113 -9.24 -5.64 7.85
N LEU A 114 -8.99 -4.34 8.09
CA LEU A 114 -10.05 -3.33 8.22
C LEU A 114 -10.84 -3.15 6.93
N GLY A 115 -10.18 -3.22 5.77
CA GLY A 115 -10.81 -3.15 4.46
C GLY A 115 -11.71 -4.35 4.19
N GLN A 116 -11.29 -5.57 4.56
CA GLN A 116 -12.15 -6.76 4.50
C GLN A 116 -13.42 -6.61 5.35
N ALA A 117 -13.32 -5.90 6.48
CA ALA A 117 -14.43 -5.64 7.39
C ALA A 117 -15.31 -4.44 6.95
N GLY A 118 -14.94 -3.71 5.89
CA GLY A 118 -15.67 -2.52 5.44
C GLY A 118 -15.58 -1.33 6.40
N VAL A 119 -14.54 -1.27 7.23
CA VAL A 119 -14.40 -0.27 8.31
C VAL A 119 -13.55 0.90 7.85
N LEU A 120 -14.14 2.11 7.86
CA LEU A 120 -13.43 3.38 7.57
C LEU A 120 -12.73 3.42 6.20
N GLU A 121 -13.35 2.84 5.17
CA GLU A 121 -12.77 2.66 3.83
C GLU A 121 -12.04 3.90 3.27
N LEU A 122 -12.66 5.08 3.36
CA LEU A 122 -12.02 6.33 2.90
C LEU A 122 -10.70 6.64 3.64
N LYS A 123 -10.66 6.40 4.95
CA LYS A 123 -9.45 6.59 5.75
C LYS A 123 -8.39 5.53 5.44
N LEU A 124 -8.80 4.31 5.10
CA LEU A 124 -7.89 3.26 4.65
C LEU A 124 -7.24 3.62 3.31
N LEU A 125 -8.03 4.10 2.34
CA LEU A 125 -7.54 4.58 1.04
C LEU A 125 -6.51 5.70 1.22
N GLN A 126 -6.81 6.69 2.06
CA GLN A 126 -5.89 7.79 2.38
C GLN A 126 -4.59 7.28 3.03
N THR A 127 -4.70 6.30 3.93
CA THR A 127 -3.52 5.74 4.62
C THR A 127 -2.65 4.92 3.67
N ALA A 128 -3.27 4.12 2.80
CA ALA A 128 -2.57 3.35 1.76
C ALA A 128 -1.87 4.28 0.76
N ALA A 129 -2.56 5.32 0.27
CA ALA A 129 -1.98 6.32 -0.62
C ALA A 129 -0.79 7.03 0.04
N LEU A 130 -0.91 7.40 1.32
CA LEU A 130 0.17 8.02 2.07
C LEU A 130 1.37 7.07 2.20
N LEU A 131 1.18 5.83 2.66
CA LEU A 131 2.25 4.84 2.81
C LEU A 131 3.03 4.61 1.51
N MET A 132 2.27 4.48 0.42
CA MET A 132 2.82 4.28 -0.91
C MET A 132 3.59 5.50 -1.39
N THR A 133 3.10 6.72 -1.20
CA THR A 133 3.73 7.92 -1.77
C THR A 133 4.87 8.51 -0.94
N THR A 134 4.97 8.18 0.34
CA THR A 134 6.03 8.71 1.23
C THR A 134 7.26 7.82 1.31
N SER A 135 7.19 6.57 0.83
CA SER A 135 8.27 5.58 1.01
C SER A 135 8.23 4.47 -0.04
N ASP A 136 9.39 3.89 -0.36
CA ASP A 136 9.54 2.73 -1.26
C ASP A 136 9.63 1.40 -0.48
N LEU A 137 8.80 1.25 0.56
CA LEU A 137 8.84 0.10 1.48
C LEU A 137 7.86 -1.03 1.11
N VAL A 138 6.93 -0.76 0.19
CA VAL A 138 5.82 -1.65 -0.14
C VAL A 138 6.06 -2.28 -1.51
N HIS A 139 6.34 -3.58 -1.51
CA HIS A 139 6.69 -4.40 -2.67
C HIS A 139 6.12 -5.81 -2.55
N GLY A 140 5.91 -6.49 -3.68
CA GLY A 140 5.48 -7.88 -3.67
C GLY A 140 4.12 -8.06 -2.98
N ASP A 141 4.02 -9.06 -2.10
CA ASP A 141 2.75 -9.40 -1.45
C ASP A 141 2.12 -8.23 -0.68
N THR A 142 2.91 -7.30 -0.12
CA THR A 142 2.35 -6.11 0.56
C THR A 142 1.74 -5.13 -0.42
N LEU A 143 2.35 -4.96 -1.60
CA LEU A 143 1.77 -4.16 -2.67
C LEU A 143 0.50 -4.82 -3.21
N ALA A 144 0.53 -6.13 -3.47
CA ALA A 144 -0.65 -6.88 -3.93
C ALA A 144 -1.85 -6.67 -2.99
N ARG A 145 -1.65 -6.84 -1.67
CA ARG A 145 -2.72 -6.66 -0.68
C ARG A 145 -3.22 -5.22 -0.62
N THR A 146 -2.31 -4.25 -0.73
CA THR A 146 -2.67 -2.83 -0.81
C THR A 146 -3.53 -2.54 -2.05
N MET A 147 -3.13 -3.05 -3.21
CA MET A 147 -3.87 -2.88 -4.47
C MET A 147 -5.23 -3.58 -4.44
N VAL A 148 -5.30 -4.83 -3.93
CA VAL A 148 -6.56 -5.57 -3.78
C VAL A 148 -7.53 -4.80 -2.91
N MET A 149 -7.08 -4.30 -1.75
CA MET A 149 -7.92 -3.50 -0.86
C MET A 149 -8.50 -2.28 -1.60
N CYS A 150 -7.66 -1.49 -2.28
CA CYS A 150 -8.10 -0.30 -3.01
C CYS A 150 -9.03 -0.65 -4.18
N MET A 151 -8.71 -1.67 -4.98
CA MET A 151 -9.51 -2.08 -6.14
C MET A 151 -10.89 -2.62 -5.75
N ARG A 152 -11.00 -3.37 -4.65
CA ARG A 152 -12.30 -3.83 -4.12
C ARG A 152 -13.22 -2.68 -3.72
N MET A 153 -12.65 -1.52 -3.40
CA MET A 153 -13.39 -0.31 -3.05
C MET A 153 -13.85 0.50 -4.27
N VAL A 154 -13.36 0.19 -5.49
CA VAL A 154 -13.74 0.90 -6.72
C VAL A 154 -15.18 0.59 -7.13
N SER A 155 -15.58 -0.67 -6.99
CA SER A 155 -16.94 -1.10 -7.34
C SER A 155 -17.93 -0.62 -6.28
N PRO A 156 -19.08 -0.05 -6.65
CA PRO A 156 -20.10 0.34 -5.68
C PRO A 156 -20.60 -0.88 -4.89
N SER A 157 -20.98 -0.67 -3.62
CA SER A 157 -21.70 -1.65 -2.81
C SER A 157 -22.83 -0.98 -2.05
N GLU A 158 -23.82 -1.75 -1.58
CA GLU A 158 -24.98 -1.20 -0.84
C GLU A 158 -24.58 -0.40 0.40
N SER A 159 -23.45 -0.75 1.03
CA SER A 159 -22.96 -0.12 2.25
C SER A 159 -21.89 0.95 2.00
N ARG A 160 -21.51 1.21 0.74
CA ARG A 160 -20.41 2.10 0.37
C ARG A 160 -20.92 3.34 -0.34
N ASP A 161 -20.50 4.49 0.17
CA ASP A 161 -20.78 5.77 -0.46
C ASP A 161 -20.14 5.87 -1.86
N VAL A 162 -20.86 6.49 -2.78
CA VAL A 162 -20.37 6.75 -4.16
C VAL A 162 -19.08 7.58 -4.14
N SER A 163 -18.96 8.53 -3.22
CA SER A 163 -17.75 9.34 -3.02
C SER A 163 -16.54 8.49 -2.66
N THR A 164 -16.70 7.48 -1.80
CA THR A 164 -15.65 6.51 -1.44
C THR A 164 -15.24 5.68 -2.65
N SER A 165 -16.19 5.27 -3.49
CA SER A 165 -15.91 4.52 -4.72
C SER A 165 -15.12 5.36 -5.73
N HIS A 166 -15.46 6.64 -5.88
CA HIS A 166 -14.69 7.58 -6.70
C HIS A 166 -13.30 7.85 -6.13
N ALA A 167 -13.18 8.01 -4.81
CA ALA A 167 -11.88 8.16 -4.15
C ALA A 167 -11.02 6.92 -4.37
N ALA A 168 -11.59 5.72 -4.26
CA ALA A 168 -10.90 4.46 -4.53
C ALA A 168 -10.39 4.40 -5.97
N ALA A 169 -11.22 4.76 -6.95
CA ALA A 169 -10.82 4.79 -8.36
C ALA A 169 -9.66 5.78 -8.59
N ALA A 170 -9.71 6.97 -7.99
CA ALA A 170 -8.62 7.94 -8.06
C ALA A 170 -7.33 7.42 -7.41
N THR A 171 -7.44 6.82 -6.22
CA THR A 171 -6.30 6.21 -5.51
C THR A 171 -5.69 5.08 -6.33
N VAL A 172 -6.48 4.17 -6.91
CA VAL A 172 -5.95 3.07 -7.73
C VAL A 172 -5.20 3.60 -8.95
N ARG A 173 -5.73 4.60 -9.67
CA ARG A 173 -5.01 5.23 -10.79
C ARG A 173 -3.66 5.80 -10.35
N GLN A 174 -3.65 6.53 -9.24
CA GLN A 174 -2.43 7.10 -8.67
C GLN A 174 -1.42 6.01 -8.28
N LEU A 175 -1.86 4.93 -7.64
CA LEU A 175 -0.98 3.85 -7.21
C LEU A 175 -0.44 3.04 -8.38
N VAL A 176 -1.24 2.80 -9.42
CA VAL A 176 -0.76 2.18 -10.66
C VAL A 176 0.33 3.05 -11.28
N ALA A 177 0.08 4.35 -11.47
CA ALA A 177 1.09 5.28 -11.99
C ALA A 177 2.40 5.22 -11.18
N LEU A 178 2.30 5.32 -9.84
CA LEU A 178 3.45 5.25 -8.94
C LEU A 178 4.27 3.96 -9.09
N VAL A 179 3.61 2.81 -9.27
CA VAL A 179 4.31 1.53 -9.45
C VAL A 179 5.12 1.51 -10.75
N PHE A 180 4.59 2.09 -11.83
CA PHE A 180 5.31 2.21 -13.10
C PHE A 180 6.43 3.25 -13.05
N GLU A 181 6.23 4.37 -12.35
CA GLU A 181 7.29 5.35 -12.07
C GLU A 181 8.47 4.70 -11.34
N ARG A 182 8.20 3.90 -10.32
CA ARG A 182 9.22 3.14 -9.58
C ARG A 182 9.98 2.17 -10.47
N ALA A 183 9.28 1.42 -11.32
CA ALA A 183 9.91 0.47 -12.24
C ALA A 183 10.86 1.18 -13.22
N LEU A 184 10.46 2.34 -13.76
CA LEU A 184 11.31 3.15 -14.62
C LEU A 184 12.52 3.71 -13.87
N ALA A 185 12.31 4.26 -12.68
CA ALA A 185 13.39 4.78 -11.84
C ALA A 185 14.40 3.68 -11.46
N GLU A 186 13.94 2.46 -11.20
CA GLU A 186 14.79 1.31 -10.90
C GLU A 186 15.56 0.81 -12.15
N ALA A 187 14.94 0.86 -13.33
CA ALA A 187 15.61 0.55 -14.59
C ALA A 187 16.74 1.55 -14.90
N GLU A 188 16.54 2.83 -14.57
CA GLU A 188 17.52 3.91 -14.72
C GLU A 188 18.57 3.95 -13.60
N GLY A 189 18.40 3.16 -12.54
CA GLY A 189 19.28 3.15 -11.37
C GLY A 189 19.09 4.34 -10.42
N ALA A 190 18.05 5.16 -10.64
CA ALA A 190 17.65 6.26 -9.77
C ALA A 190 16.93 5.78 -8.49
N LEU A 191 16.40 4.57 -8.50
CA LEU A 191 15.82 3.87 -7.35
C LEU A 191 16.54 2.54 -7.14
N LYS A 192 16.79 2.19 -5.87
CA LYS A 192 17.40 0.92 -5.49
C LYS A 192 16.58 0.30 -4.37
N VAL A 193 15.99 -0.85 -4.65
CA VAL A 193 15.31 -1.66 -3.63
C VAL A 193 16.32 -2.60 -3.00
N ASN A 194 16.35 -2.63 -1.67
CA ASN A 194 17.12 -3.61 -0.93
C ASN A 194 16.38 -4.96 -0.96
N PRO A 195 16.99 -6.04 -1.50
CA PRO A 195 16.33 -7.34 -1.58
C PRO A 195 15.85 -7.90 -0.23
N ALA A 196 16.50 -7.53 0.89
CA ALA A 196 16.09 -7.96 2.23
C ALA A 196 14.75 -7.35 2.69
N ASP A 197 14.40 -6.18 2.13
CA ASP A 197 13.17 -5.46 2.48
C ASP A 197 11.96 -6.00 1.70
N VAL A 198 12.20 -6.67 0.59
CA VAL A 198 11.17 -7.30 -0.24
C VAL A 198 10.73 -8.63 0.38
N ARG A 199 9.43 -8.76 0.63
CA ARG A 199 8.86 -10.06 0.99
C ARG A 199 8.83 -10.94 -0.27
N PRO A 200 9.39 -12.17 -0.24
CA PRO A 200 9.35 -13.06 -1.39
C PRO A 200 7.91 -13.22 -1.87
N GLN A 201 7.68 -12.95 -3.15
CA GLN A 201 6.37 -13.09 -3.73
C GLN A 201 5.95 -14.56 -3.71
N THR A 202 4.69 -14.81 -3.38
CA THR A 202 4.09 -16.14 -3.49
C THR A 202 3.86 -16.57 -4.94
N ASN A 203 3.90 -15.61 -5.89
CA ASN A 203 3.65 -15.83 -7.31
C ASN A 203 4.93 -16.08 -8.11
N ASN A 204 5.14 -17.32 -8.57
CA ASN A 204 6.28 -17.72 -9.39
C ASN A 204 6.13 -17.39 -10.89
N LYS A 205 5.09 -16.66 -11.31
CA LYS A 205 4.85 -16.34 -12.73
C LYS A 205 5.60 -15.10 -13.22
N ALA A 206 6.18 -14.31 -12.31
CA ALA A 206 7.04 -13.19 -12.72
C ALA A 206 8.31 -13.71 -13.43
N PRO A 207 8.76 -13.04 -14.51
CA PRO A 207 10.06 -13.33 -15.10
C PRO A 207 11.20 -13.18 -14.07
N LYS A 208 12.13 -14.15 -14.06
CA LYS A 208 13.14 -14.31 -12.99
C LYS A 208 14.21 -13.21 -12.97
N ASP A 209 14.43 -12.53 -14.09
CA ASP A 209 15.51 -11.56 -14.26
C ASP A 209 15.06 -10.11 -14.00
N LEU A 210 13.78 -9.90 -13.65
CA LEU A 210 13.25 -8.59 -13.34
C LEU A 210 13.68 -8.13 -11.94
N LYS A 211 13.97 -6.83 -11.85
CA LYS A 211 14.21 -6.15 -10.58
C LYS A 211 12.88 -5.96 -9.80
N PRO A 212 12.91 -5.79 -8.47
CA PRO A 212 11.70 -5.77 -7.64
C PRO A 212 10.57 -4.85 -8.09
N CYS A 213 10.86 -3.59 -8.46
CA CYS A 213 9.81 -2.66 -8.90
C CYS A 213 9.28 -3.05 -10.29
N ALA A 214 10.14 -3.54 -11.17
CA ALA A 214 9.73 -4.05 -12.47
C ALA A 214 8.85 -5.30 -12.36
N VAL A 215 9.12 -6.18 -11.39
CA VAL A 215 8.25 -7.32 -11.08
C VAL A 215 6.86 -6.86 -10.66
N ASP A 216 6.79 -5.90 -9.73
CA ASP A 216 5.52 -5.34 -9.25
C ASP A 216 4.69 -4.75 -10.40
N ALA A 217 5.31 -3.90 -11.24
CA ALA A 217 4.65 -3.30 -12.41
C ALA A 217 4.21 -4.36 -13.44
N TYR A 218 5.01 -5.40 -13.65
CA TYR A 218 4.71 -6.47 -14.60
C TYR A 218 3.46 -7.25 -14.18
N LEU A 219 3.37 -7.65 -12.90
CA LEU A 219 2.24 -8.39 -12.37
C LEU A 219 0.96 -7.56 -12.34
N ILE A 220 1.05 -6.25 -12.02
CA ILE A 220 -0.10 -5.32 -12.13
C ILE A 220 -0.62 -5.30 -13.57
N LEU A 221 0.26 -5.11 -14.56
CA LEU A 221 -0.17 -5.03 -15.96
C LEU A 221 -0.80 -6.34 -16.44
N GLN A 222 -0.18 -7.47 -16.07
CA GLN A 222 -0.67 -8.79 -16.42
C GLN A 222 -2.10 -9.01 -15.88
N ASP A 223 -2.35 -8.62 -14.63
CA ASP A 223 -3.67 -8.79 -14.01
C ASP A 223 -4.69 -7.77 -14.50
N ILE A 224 -4.30 -6.53 -14.82
CA ILE A 224 -5.19 -5.57 -15.49
C ILE A 224 -5.71 -6.17 -16.81
N ILE A 225 -4.85 -6.78 -17.62
CA ILE A 225 -5.26 -7.42 -18.89
C ILE A 225 -6.23 -8.58 -18.65
N GLN A 226 -5.96 -9.42 -17.66
CA GLN A 226 -6.86 -10.53 -17.29
C GLN A 226 -8.22 -10.02 -16.84
N LEU A 227 -8.24 -9.01 -15.97
CA LEU A 227 -9.49 -8.42 -15.46
C LEU A 227 -10.31 -7.78 -16.59
N ILE A 228 -9.68 -7.09 -17.56
CA ILE A 228 -10.37 -6.59 -18.76
C ILE A 228 -10.95 -7.76 -19.58
N ASN A 229 -10.26 -8.90 -19.57
CA ASN A 229 -10.72 -10.09 -20.28
C ASN A 229 -11.91 -10.80 -19.62
N GLY A 230 -12.19 -10.50 -18.35
CA GLY A 230 -13.12 -11.25 -17.51
C GLY A 230 -12.49 -12.50 -16.88
N ASP A 231 -11.16 -12.62 -16.94
CA ASP A 231 -10.41 -13.69 -16.31
C ASP A 231 -10.02 -13.32 -14.87
N ALA A 232 -9.78 -14.33 -14.03
CA ALA A 232 -9.33 -14.12 -12.66
C ALA A 232 -7.88 -13.63 -12.61
N ALA A 233 -7.61 -12.61 -11.81
CA ALA A 233 -6.27 -12.10 -11.55
C ALA A 233 -5.37 -13.17 -10.88
N HIS A 234 -4.11 -13.25 -11.29
CA HIS A 234 -3.16 -14.22 -10.74
C HIS A 234 -2.47 -13.75 -9.46
N TRP A 235 -2.17 -12.46 -9.37
CA TRP A 235 -1.42 -11.85 -8.27
C TRP A 235 -2.32 -11.05 -7.35
N LEU A 236 -3.28 -10.31 -7.90
CA LEU A 236 -4.31 -9.56 -7.18
C LEU A 236 -5.45 -10.49 -6.72
N VAL A 237 -5.11 -11.50 -5.93
CA VAL A 237 -6.03 -12.56 -5.48
C VAL A 237 -7.19 -11.96 -4.69
N GLY A 238 -8.41 -12.41 -5.02
CA GLY A 238 -9.65 -11.96 -4.37
C GLY A 238 -10.35 -10.80 -5.08
N ILE A 239 -9.83 -10.34 -6.22
CA ILE A 239 -10.55 -9.45 -7.13
C ILE A 239 -11.38 -10.30 -8.10
N SER A 240 -12.70 -10.10 -8.10
CA SER A 240 -13.63 -10.69 -9.07
C SER A 240 -14.35 -9.66 -9.93
N ASP A 241 -14.61 -8.46 -9.39
CA ASP A 241 -15.48 -7.46 -10.03
C ASP A 241 -14.79 -6.10 -10.10
N VAL A 242 -14.13 -5.84 -11.21
CA VAL A 242 -13.65 -4.51 -11.59
C VAL A 242 -14.37 -4.10 -12.88
N PRO A 243 -14.95 -2.89 -12.96
CA PRO A 243 -15.58 -2.43 -14.18
C PRO A 243 -14.60 -2.50 -15.36
N LYS A 244 -14.99 -3.17 -16.44
CA LYS A 244 -14.14 -3.33 -17.63
C LYS A 244 -13.63 -2.00 -18.17
N THR A 245 -14.46 -0.96 -18.14
CA THR A 245 -14.10 0.40 -18.52
C THR A 245 -12.97 0.96 -17.67
N PHE A 246 -13.01 0.73 -16.35
CA PHE A 246 -11.94 1.15 -15.44
C PHE A 246 -10.64 0.39 -15.71
N GLY A 247 -10.70 -0.91 -15.99
CA GLY A 247 -9.53 -1.67 -16.42
C GLY A 247 -8.91 -1.11 -17.71
N LEU A 248 -9.74 -0.75 -18.69
CA LEU A 248 -9.29 -0.12 -19.95
C LEU A 248 -8.67 1.25 -19.72
N GLU A 249 -9.21 2.07 -18.82
CA GLU A 249 -8.62 3.37 -18.44
C GLU A 249 -7.23 3.20 -17.82
N LEU A 250 -7.06 2.20 -16.93
CA LEU A 250 -5.74 1.90 -16.35
C LEU A 250 -4.74 1.45 -17.41
N LEU A 251 -5.18 0.59 -18.34
CA LEU A 251 -4.34 0.14 -19.44
C LEU A 251 -3.94 1.30 -20.36
N ASP A 252 -4.88 2.20 -20.67
CA ASP A 252 -4.62 3.40 -21.48
C ASP A 252 -3.58 4.32 -20.83
N THR A 253 -3.70 4.56 -19.52
CA THR A 253 -2.73 5.32 -18.74
C THR A 253 -1.33 4.69 -18.83
N VAL A 254 -1.23 3.36 -18.65
CA VAL A 254 0.05 2.65 -18.76
C VAL A 254 0.67 2.76 -20.15
N LEU A 255 -0.13 2.59 -21.20
CA LEU A 255 0.36 2.65 -22.57
C LEU A 255 0.78 4.05 -23.00
N THR A 256 0.08 5.08 -22.51
CA THR A 256 0.30 6.47 -22.89
C THR A 256 1.42 7.11 -22.06
N ASP A 257 1.30 7.09 -20.74
CA ASP A 257 2.19 7.84 -19.84
C ASP A 257 3.47 7.08 -19.50
N PHE A 258 3.41 5.74 -19.55
CA PHE A 258 4.52 4.86 -19.19
C PHE A 258 5.09 4.08 -20.38
N SER A 259 4.87 4.58 -21.61
CA SER A 259 5.41 3.99 -22.84
C SER A 259 6.91 3.64 -22.81
N PRO A 260 7.82 4.38 -22.13
CA PRO A 260 9.23 4.03 -22.07
C PRO A 260 9.51 2.64 -21.47
N ILE A 261 8.63 2.12 -20.62
CA ILE A 261 8.84 0.82 -19.95
C ILE A 261 8.93 -0.33 -20.95
N PHE A 262 8.13 -0.27 -22.03
CA PHE A 262 8.07 -1.27 -23.09
C PHE A 262 9.32 -1.27 -24.00
N PHE A 263 10.08 -0.19 -23.99
CA PHE A 263 11.33 -0.09 -24.73
C PHE A 263 12.53 -0.48 -23.89
N LYS A 264 12.54 -0.11 -22.60
CA LYS A 264 13.65 -0.32 -21.66
C LYS A 264 13.71 -1.73 -21.09
N ILE A 265 12.56 -2.38 -20.88
CA ILE A 265 12.47 -3.68 -20.22
C ILE A 265 11.88 -4.71 -21.20
N ALA A 266 12.65 -5.74 -21.54
CA ALA A 266 12.31 -6.67 -22.63
C ALA A 266 11.03 -7.48 -22.34
N GLU A 267 10.79 -7.81 -21.08
CA GLU A 267 9.63 -8.55 -20.60
C GLU A 267 8.33 -7.77 -20.81
N PHE A 268 8.36 -6.45 -20.65
CA PHE A 268 7.20 -5.59 -20.94
C PHE A 268 6.92 -5.55 -22.44
N ARG A 269 7.95 -5.54 -23.29
CA ARG A 269 7.78 -5.62 -24.74
C ARG A 269 7.08 -6.91 -25.15
N PHE A 270 7.45 -8.04 -24.53
CA PHE A 270 6.78 -9.32 -24.74
C PHE A 270 5.31 -9.25 -24.33
N LEU A 271 5.04 -8.70 -23.14
CA LEU A 271 3.67 -8.58 -22.63
C LEU A 271 2.80 -7.67 -23.51
N LEU A 272 3.36 -6.57 -24.03
CA LEU A 272 2.69 -5.72 -25.01
C LEU A 272 2.30 -6.50 -26.28
N LYS A 273 3.27 -7.21 -26.88
CA LYS A 273 3.06 -7.93 -28.13
C LYS A 273 2.08 -9.09 -27.99
N GLU A 274 2.22 -9.91 -26.96
CA GLU A 274 1.49 -11.17 -26.85
C GLU A 274 0.13 -11.01 -26.15
N HIS A 275 0.03 -10.10 -25.17
CA HIS A 275 -1.19 -9.94 -24.37
C HIS A 275 -1.98 -8.68 -24.73
N VAL A 276 -1.33 -7.51 -24.82
CA VAL A 276 -2.04 -6.25 -25.09
C VAL A 276 -2.54 -6.20 -26.52
N CYS A 277 -1.71 -6.54 -27.52
CA CYS A 277 -2.18 -6.57 -28.92
C CYS A 277 -3.33 -7.56 -29.12
N ALA A 278 -3.23 -8.76 -28.53
CA ALA A 278 -4.30 -9.75 -28.58
C ALA A 278 -5.60 -9.24 -27.94
N LEU A 279 -5.50 -8.57 -26.79
CA LEU A 279 -6.63 -7.92 -26.13
C LEU A 279 -7.27 -6.87 -27.04
N ILE A 280 -6.48 -5.95 -27.62
CA ILE A 280 -6.97 -4.89 -28.50
C ILE A 280 -7.68 -5.49 -29.72
N ILE A 281 -7.06 -6.45 -30.41
CA ILE A 281 -7.66 -7.14 -31.56
C ILE A 281 -9.01 -7.75 -31.17
N ARG A 282 -9.08 -8.41 -30.01
CA ARG A 282 -10.32 -9.02 -29.50
C ARG A 282 -11.40 -7.98 -29.18
N LEU A 283 -11.03 -6.82 -28.65
CA LEU A 283 -11.98 -5.74 -28.33
C LEU A 283 -12.53 -5.04 -29.57
N PHE A 284 -11.72 -4.90 -30.63
CA PHE A 284 -12.12 -4.28 -31.89
C PHE A 284 -12.70 -5.27 -32.91
N SER A 285 -12.54 -6.58 -32.69
CA SER A 285 -13.16 -7.59 -33.55
C SER A 285 -14.68 -7.45 -33.49
N PRO A 286 -15.38 -7.34 -34.64
CA PRO A 286 -16.83 -7.25 -34.66
C PRO A 286 -17.42 -8.48 -33.95
N ASN A 287 -18.29 -8.25 -32.98
CA ASN A 287 -19.02 -9.31 -32.30
C ASN A 287 -19.84 -10.08 -33.33
N VAL A 288 -19.40 -11.28 -33.69
CA VAL A 288 -20.15 -12.21 -34.58
C VAL A 288 -21.52 -12.61 -33.97
N LYS A 289 -21.82 -12.21 -32.74
CA LYS A 289 -23.08 -12.49 -32.04
C LYS A 289 -24.26 -11.57 -32.41
N TYR A 290 -24.09 -10.58 -33.28
CA TYR A 290 -25.20 -9.77 -33.81
C TYR A 290 -25.25 -9.84 -35.34
N ARG A 291 -25.54 -11.03 -35.86
CA ARG A 291 -26.07 -11.23 -37.22
C ARG A 291 -27.29 -12.13 -37.15
#